data_AF-A0A4Q6ACA6-F1
#
_entry.id   AF-A0A4Q6ACA6-F1
#
_cell.length_a   1.000
_cell.length_b   1.000
_cell.length_c   1.000
_cell.angle_alpha   90.00
_cell.angle_beta   90.00
_cell.angle_gamma   90.00
#
_symmetry.space_group_name_H-M   'P 1'
#
loop_
_entity.id
_entity.type
_entity.pdbx_description
1 polymer ?
#
loop_
_entity_poly.entity_id
_entity_poly.type
_entity_poly.pdbx_seq_one_letter_code
_entity_poly.pdbx_strand_id
1 'polypeptide(L)'
;MAFQQTLGYAQEQDAQNASRYYRNRFFIPQHEGKDAIYFLGNSLGLQPKETQNAIQDVLAQWSHHGVEGFFRGELPWLEYHRQLRPALSQIVGALPEEVVAMNQLTVNLHLMLVSFYQPSGKRTKILCEAKAFPSDQYMLHTHVQQRGLNPDEIILEVAPREGEVTIREEDILAAIEKHGEELALVFWGGVNYYTGQVFNMKKIASAAQAAGAKVGFDLAHAVGNVPLQLHNWNVDFACWCSYKYLNSGPGGIGGAYIHQQYHNDTSLNRFAGWWGNKKETQFLMEKAFDAEPSAEGWQLSTPSPMLYAAHKAAVDLFTERGVETVFADNQKLTDYTWELLKAVQVDAPSGAIQLLTPESKECRGC
;
A
#
# COMPACT_ATOMS: atom_id res chain seq x y z
N MET A 1 -17.79 -14.08 21.79
CA MET A 1 -18.32 -13.48 23.04
C MET A 1 -19.04 -12.20 22.63
N ALA A 2 -20.12 -11.84 23.32
CA ALA A 2 -20.81 -10.57 23.05
C ALA A 2 -20.00 -9.40 23.63
N PHE A 3 -19.84 -8.32 22.86
CA PHE A 3 -19.25 -7.08 23.34
C PHE A 3 -20.18 -6.40 24.36
N GLN A 4 -19.63 -5.70 25.36
CA GLN A 4 -20.41 -4.90 26.31
C GLN A 4 -20.12 -3.41 26.12
N GLN A 5 -21.15 -2.58 26.12
CA GLN A 5 -21.04 -1.13 25.85
C GLN A 5 -20.76 -0.35 27.15
N THR A 6 -19.73 -0.75 27.91
CA THR A 6 -19.38 -0.13 29.18
C THR A 6 -17.89 0.23 29.25
N LEU A 7 -17.57 1.27 30.04
CA LEU A 7 -16.18 1.65 30.28
C LEU A 7 -15.37 0.51 30.91
N GLY A 8 -15.97 -0.23 31.86
CA GLY A 8 -15.30 -1.35 32.52
C GLY A 8 -14.91 -2.47 31.55
N TYR A 9 -15.78 -2.77 30.58
CA TYR A 9 -15.46 -3.73 29.52
C TYR A 9 -14.29 -3.27 28.64
N ALA A 10 -14.30 -2.01 28.20
CA ALA A 10 -13.19 -1.46 27.42
C ALA A 10 -11.84 -1.53 28.19
N GLN A 11 -11.85 -1.15 29.47
CA GLN A 11 -10.67 -1.23 30.34
C GLN A 11 -10.17 -2.67 30.54
N GLU A 12 -11.09 -3.64 30.64
CA GLU A 12 -10.73 -5.06 30.73
C GLU A 12 -10.09 -5.56 29.43
N GLN A 13 -10.66 -5.20 28.27
CA GLN A 13 -10.08 -5.56 26.96
C GLN A 13 -8.68 -4.95 26.78
N ASP A 14 -8.48 -3.69 27.16
CA ASP A 14 -7.16 -3.05 27.16
C ASP A 14 -6.18 -3.75 28.11
N ALA A 15 -6.65 -4.21 29.27
CA ALA A 15 -5.81 -4.92 30.24
C ALA A 15 -5.33 -6.29 29.72
N GLN A 16 -6.15 -6.96 28.90
CA GLN A 16 -5.87 -8.25 28.29
C GLN A 16 -5.13 -8.14 26.95
N ASN A 17 -5.08 -6.96 26.34
CA ASN A 17 -4.42 -6.76 25.06
C ASN A 17 -2.89 -6.77 25.20
N ALA A 18 -2.26 -7.85 24.73
CA ALA A 18 -0.81 -7.98 24.69
C ALA A 18 -0.14 -6.86 23.87
N SER A 19 -0.81 -6.28 22.88
CA SER A 19 -0.28 -5.17 22.06
C SER A 19 -0.26 -3.83 22.78
N ARG A 20 -0.84 -3.70 23.98
CA ARG A 20 -0.96 -2.40 24.68
C ARG A 20 0.39 -1.71 24.90
N TYR A 21 1.49 -2.45 25.04
CA TYR A 21 2.82 -1.86 25.25
C TYR A 21 3.36 -1.14 24.01
N TYR A 22 2.94 -1.55 22.81
CA TYR A 22 3.33 -0.87 21.57
C TYR A 22 2.81 0.56 21.52
N ARG A 23 1.68 0.86 22.18
CA ARG A 23 1.19 2.24 22.32
C ARG A 23 2.27 3.18 22.89
N ASN A 24 3.11 2.69 23.81
CA ASN A 24 4.20 3.45 24.40
C ASN A 24 5.41 3.64 23.49
N ARG A 25 5.46 2.94 22.34
CA ARG A 25 6.49 3.07 21.30
C ARG A 25 6.18 4.21 20.33
N PHE A 26 5.03 4.87 20.43
CA PHE A 26 4.65 5.99 19.58
C PHE A 26 4.61 7.31 20.34
N PHE A 27 4.85 8.42 19.64
CA PHE A 27 4.52 9.74 20.14
C PHE A 27 3.04 10.03 19.88
N ILE A 28 2.26 10.19 20.95
CA ILE A 28 0.84 10.54 20.88
C ILE A 28 0.69 12.04 21.17
N PRO A 29 0.08 12.84 20.26
CA PRO A 29 -0.17 14.26 20.48
C PRO A 29 -0.92 14.50 21.79
N GLN A 30 -0.59 15.59 22.48
CA GLN A 30 -1.26 15.99 23.73
C GLN A 30 -2.26 17.12 23.47
N HIS A 31 -3.44 17.04 24.09
CA HIS A 31 -4.36 18.15 24.25
C HIS A 31 -4.60 18.38 25.74
N GLU A 32 -4.30 19.58 26.24
CA GLU A 32 -4.43 19.92 27.68
C GLU A 32 -3.72 18.93 28.63
N GLY A 33 -2.55 18.42 28.21
CA GLY A 33 -1.76 17.47 29.00
C GLY A 33 -2.28 16.03 29.02
N LYS A 34 -3.20 15.68 28.10
CA LYS A 34 -3.69 14.31 27.90
C LYS A 34 -3.47 13.85 26.47
N ASP A 35 -3.19 12.56 26.31
CA ASP A 35 -3.13 11.90 24.99
C ASP A 35 -4.42 12.18 24.19
N ALA A 36 -4.26 12.60 22.94
CA ALA A 36 -5.39 12.78 22.04
C ALA A 36 -5.98 11.42 21.61
N ILE A 37 -7.28 11.39 21.34
CA ILE A 37 -7.94 10.26 20.66
C ILE A 37 -7.63 10.38 19.16
N TYR A 38 -6.54 9.75 18.73
CA TYR A 38 -6.02 9.90 17.37
C TYR A 38 -6.58 8.84 16.40
N PHE A 39 -7.72 9.13 15.79
CA PHE A 39 -8.34 8.29 14.75
C PHE A 39 -8.02 8.77 13.32
N LEU A 40 -6.75 9.17 13.09
CA LEU A 40 -6.29 9.67 11.79
C LEU A 40 -5.00 8.99 11.29
N GLY A 41 -4.66 7.82 11.85
CA GLY A 41 -3.51 7.01 11.42
C GLY A 41 -3.64 6.49 9.99
N ASN A 42 -4.86 6.40 9.47
CA ASN A 42 -5.16 6.07 8.08
C ASN A 42 -4.73 7.17 7.07
N SER A 43 -4.45 8.39 7.54
CA SER A 43 -3.97 9.50 6.71
C SER A 43 -2.52 9.85 7.03
N LEU A 44 -2.19 9.97 8.32
CA LEU A 44 -0.82 10.15 8.79
C LEU A 44 -0.62 9.35 10.06
N GLY A 45 0.18 8.29 9.96
CA GLY A 45 0.55 7.43 11.07
C GLY A 45 1.34 8.18 12.15
N LEU A 46 1.19 7.75 13.40
CA LEU A 46 1.94 8.32 14.52
C LEU A 46 3.42 7.98 14.38
N GLN A 47 4.29 8.88 14.82
CA GLN A 47 5.74 8.67 14.77
C GLN A 47 6.17 7.60 15.79
N PRO A 48 6.84 6.51 15.35
CA PRO A 48 7.58 5.62 16.25
C PRO A 48 8.70 6.39 16.96
N LYS A 49 8.91 6.13 18.25
CA LYS A 49 9.96 6.80 19.03
C LYS A 49 11.35 6.50 18.48
N GLU A 50 11.56 5.30 17.94
CA GLU A 50 12.83 4.87 17.38
C GLU A 50 13.20 5.60 16.09
N THR A 51 12.25 6.21 15.39
CA THR A 51 12.51 6.97 14.15
C THR A 51 13.52 8.09 14.37
N GLN A 52 13.52 8.75 15.54
CA GLN A 52 14.48 9.82 15.83
C GLN A 52 15.91 9.29 15.88
N ASN A 53 16.12 8.16 16.57
CA ASN A 53 17.44 7.53 16.67
C ASN A 53 17.91 7.01 15.31
N ALA A 54 17.03 6.34 14.56
CA ALA A 54 17.38 5.82 13.24
C ALA A 54 17.84 6.91 12.26
N ILE A 55 17.22 8.09 12.29
CA ILE A 55 17.66 9.25 11.49
C ILE A 55 18.99 9.80 12.01
N GLN A 56 19.16 9.88 13.34
CA GLN A 56 20.40 10.33 13.96
C GLN A 56 21.60 9.43 13.61
N ASP A 57 21.38 8.12 13.49
CA ASP A 57 22.39 7.15 13.08
C ASP A 57 22.84 7.39 11.63
N VAL A 58 21.90 7.69 10.72
CA VAL A 58 22.24 8.07 9.34
C VAL A 58 23.05 9.38 9.31
N LEU A 59 22.66 10.38 10.09
CA LEU A 59 23.40 11.64 10.21
C LEU A 59 24.81 11.42 10.75
N ALA A 60 24.96 10.58 11.77
CA ALA A 60 26.26 10.23 12.33
C ALA A 60 27.12 9.46 11.32
N GLN A 61 26.57 8.46 10.63
CA GLN A 61 27.30 7.73 9.59
C GLN A 61 27.77 8.67 8.48
N TRP A 62 26.92 9.63 8.07
CA TRP A 62 27.30 10.63 7.08
C TRP A 62 28.44 11.53 7.57
N SER A 63 28.36 12.06 8.80
CA SER A 63 29.39 12.96 9.32
C SER A 63 30.75 12.26 9.51
N HIS A 64 30.76 10.97 9.83
CA HIS A 64 32.00 10.22 10.09
C HIS A 64 32.64 9.65 8.82
N HIS A 65 31.83 9.20 7.85
CA HIS A 65 32.32 8.43 6.70
C HIS A 65 32.14 9.14 5.35
N GLY A 66 31.30 10.18 5.25
CA GLY A 66 31.02 10.81 3.96
C GLY A 66 30.51 9.79 2.93
N VAL A 67 31.15 9.75 1.75
CA VAL A 67 30.83 8.78 0.69
C VAL A 67 31.10 7.33 1.11
N GLU A 68 32.03 7.10 2.04
CA GLU A 68 32.30 5.73 2.52
C GLU A 68 31.12 5.15 3.32
N GLY A 69 30.13 5.97 3.72
CA GLY A 69 28.88 5.50 4.35
C GLY A 69 28.05 4.55 3.47
N PHE A 70 28.30 4.50 2.16
CA PHE A 70 27.73 3.46 1.30
C PHE A 70 28.28 2.06 1.57
N PHE A 71 29.50 1.96 2.13
CA PHE A 71 30.25 0.72 2.31
C PHE A 71 30.58 0.41 3.77
N ARG A 72 30.49 1.40 4.67
CA ARG A 72 30.86 1.33 6.09
C ARG A 72 29.67 1.69 7.00
N GLY A 73 29.85 1.45 8.30
CA GLY A 73 28.84 1.67 9.33
C GLY A 73 28.10 0.37 9.70
N GLU A 74 27.21 0.45 10.68
CA GLU A 74 26.40 -0.71 11.09
C GLU A 74 25.44 -1.14 9.97
N LEU A 75 24.90 -0.17 9.23
CA LEU A 75 24.04 -0.38 8.07
C LEU A 75 24.59 0.38 6.85
N PRO A 76 25.48 -0.25 6.05
CA PRO A 76 25.98 0.34 4.82
C PRO A 76 24.84 0.72 3.86
N TRP A 77 24.85 1.95 3.33
CA TRP A 77 23.70 2.46 2.58
C TRP A 77 23.43 1.73 1.26
N LEU A 78 24.43 1.08 0.68
CA LEU A 78 24.27 0.30 -0.55
C LEU A 78 23.29 -0.87 -0.38
N GLU A 79 23.21 -1.41 0.84
CA GLU A 79 22.42 -2.61 1.18
C GLU A 79 21.19 -2.27 2.03
N TYR A 80 20.98 -1.00 2.37
CA TYR A 80 19.96 -0.59 3.33
C TYR A 80 18.56 -1.03 2.89
N HIS A 81 18.22 -0.87 1.61
CA HIS A 81 16.91 -1.26 1.08
C HIS A 81 16.63 -2.75 1.27
N ARG A 82 17.66 -3.61 1.28
CA ARG A 82 17.52 -5.04 1.56
C ARG A 82 16.99 -5.33 2.96
N GLN A 83 17.26 -4.44 3.92
CA GLN A 83 16.79 -4.55 5.30
C GLN A 83 15.28 -4.31 5.43
N LEU A 84 14.66 -3.64 4.46
CA LEU A 84 13.22 -3.38 4.44
C LEU A 84 12.43 -4.56 3.84
N ARG A 85 13.07 -5.35 2.95
CA ARG A 85 12.40 -6.40 2.19
C ARG A 85 11.71 -7.45 3.06
N PRO A 86 12.32 -8.03 4.11
CA PRO A 86 11.68 -9.09 4.89
C PRO A 86 10.37 -8.63 5.55
N ALA A 87 10.36 -7.44 6.17
CA ALA A 87 9.17 -6.89 6.81
C ALA A 87 8.09 -6.57 5.77
N LEU A 88 8.47 -5.92 4.67
CA LEU A 88 7.53 -5.54 3.63
C LEU A 88 6.91 -6.77 2.94
N SER A 89 7.71 -7.79 2.63
CA SER A 89 7.23 -9.00 1.97
C SER A 89 6.24 -9.77 2.86
N GLN A 90 6.46 -9.82 4.17
CA GLN A 90 5.50 -10.38 5.13
C GLN A 90 4.20 -9.56 5.20
N ILE A 91 4.30 -8.22 5.27
CA ILE A 91 3.13 -7.33 5.35
C ILE A 91 2.23 -7.45 4.12
N VAL A 92 2.82 -7.59 2.93
CA VAL A 92 2.06 -7.65 1.66
C VAL A 92 1.79 -9.08 1.17
N GLY A 93 2.29 -10.10 1.87
CA GLY A 93 2.16 -11.50 1.47
C GLY A 93 2.79 -11.79 0.10
N ALA A 94 4.06 -11.42 -0.03
CA ALA A 94 4.88 -11.57 -1.23
C ALA A 94 6.21 -12.28 -0.94
N LEU A 95 6.94 -12.68 -1.98
CA LEU A 95 8.33 -13.08 -1.86
C LEU A 95 9.24 -11.84 -1.67
N PRO A 96 10.37 -11.94 -0.95
CA PRO A 96 11.27 -10.81 -0.70
C PRO A 96 11.77 -10.09 -1.96
N GLU A 97 12.01 -10.83 -3.05
CA GLU A 97 12.45 -10.33 -4.35
C GLU A 97 11.35 -9.61 -5.14
N GLU A 98 10.09 -9.79 -4.76
CA GLU A 98 8.95 -9.15 -5.43
C GLU A 98 8.66 -7.76 -4.87
N VAL A 99 9.35 -7.32 -3.82
CA VAL A 99 9.04 -6.06 -3.12
C VAL A 99 10.24 -5.14 -3.07
N VAL A 100 9.98 -3.84 -3.31
CA VAL A 100 10.99 -2.79 -3.24
C VAL A 100 10.43 -1.53 -2.57
N ALA A 101 11.21 -0.93 -1.68
CA ALA A 101 10.96 0.43 -1.19
C ALA A 101 11.58 1.43 -2.18
N MET A 102 10.76 2.31 -2.77
CA MET A 102 11.22 3.29 -3.74
C MET A 102 10.26 4.47 -3.88
N ASN A 103 10.81 5.63 -4.22
CA ASN A 103 10.10 6.88 -4.53
C ASN A 103 8.90 7.18 -3.60
N GLN A 104 7.77 7.57 -4.16
CA GLN A 104 6.49 7.80 -3.49
C GLN A 104 5.37 7.16 -4.33
N LEU A 105 4.19 6.98 -3.74
CA LEU A 105 3.08 6.20 -4.31
C LEU A 105 2.76 6.51 -5.78
N THR A 106 2.33 7.73 -6.10
CA THR A 106 1.91 8.05 -7.47
C THR A 106 3.07 8.03 -8.48
N VAL A 107 4.30 8.31 -8.03
CA VAL A 107 5.49 8.12 -8.86
C VAL A 107 5.64 6.64 -9.23
N ASN A 108 5.52 5.74 -8.25
CA ASN A 108 5.61 4.30 -8.51
C ASN A 108 4.48 3.82 -9.41
N LEU A 109 3.25 4.31 -9.23
CA LEU A 109 2.13 3.97 -10.09
C LEU A 109 2.40 4.37 -11.55
N HIS A 110 2.89 5.59 -11.81
CA HIS A 110 3.30 5.97 -13.17
C HIS A 110 4.34 5.02 -13.75
N LEU A 111 5.35 4.62 -12.96
CA LEU A 111 6.37 3.66 -13.41
C LEU A 111 5.79 2.27 -13.69
N MET A 112 4.82 1.82 -12.89
CA MET A 112 4.12 0.56 -13.16
C MET A 112 3.31 0.64 -14.45
N LEU A 113 2.62 1.75 -14.72
CA LEU A 113 1.87 1.91 -15.97
C LEU A 113 2.78 1.96 -17.20
N VAL A 114 4.03 2.45 -17.08
CA VAL A 114 5.02 2.35 -18.17
C VAL A 114 5.25 0.89 -18.56
N SER A 115 5.26 -0.03 -17.60
CA SER A 115 5.51 -1.46 -17.83
C SER A 115 4.25 -2.26 -18.15
N PHE A 116 3.18 -2.07 -17.38
CA PHE A 116 2.02 -2.97 -17.36
C PHE A 116 0.83 -2.49 -18.19
N TYR A 117 0.73 -1.19 -18.50
CA TYR A 117 -0.24 -0.70 -19.48
C TYR A 117 0.41 -0.66 -20.87
N GLN A 118 0.30 -1.77 -21.61
CA GLN A 118 0.75 -1.88 -23.01
C GLN A 118 -0.45 -2.03 -23.94
N PRO A 119 -1.15 -0.94 -24.28
CA PRO A 119 -2.31 -1.02 -25.17
C PRO A 119 -1.87 -1.53 -26.56
N SER A 120 -2.57 -2.51 -27.09
CA SER A 120 -2.27 -3.13 -28.40
C SER A 120 -3.51 -3.74 -29.04
N GLY A 121 -3.68 -3.49 -30.35
CA GLY A 121 -4.84 -3.96 -31.10
C GLY A 121 -6.15 -3.49 -30.46
N LYS A 122 -7.02 -4.43 -30.09
CA LYS A 122 -8.29 -4.15 -29.39
C LYS A 122 -8.13 -3.92 -27.89
N ARG A 123 -7.03 -4.38 -27.27
CA ARG A 123 -6.79 -4.29 -25.83
C ARG A 123 -6.19 -2.93 -25.50
N THR A 124 -7.05 -1.95 -25.26
CA THR A 124 -6.61 -0.58 -24.96
C THR A 124 -7.21 -0.02 -23.67
N LYS A 125 -8.30 -0.60 -23.17
CA LYS A 125 -9.08 -0.06 -22.07
C LYS A 125 -8.42 -0.31 -20.72
N ILE A 126 -8.65 0.61 -19.79
CA ILE A 126 -8.32 0.47 -18.37
C ILE A 126 -9.63 0.45 -17.59
N LEU A 127 -9.85 -0.54 -16.72
CA LEU A 127 -10.99 -0.58 -15.81
C LEU A 127 -10.57 -0.18 -14.39
N CYS A 128 -11.29 0.76 -13.78
CA CYS A 128 -11.05 1.23 -12.40
C CYS A 128 -12.35 1.57 -11.65
N GLU A 129 -12.26 1.84 -10.35
CA GLU A 129 -13.39 2.33 -9.58
C GLU A 129 -13.71 3.80 -9.92
N ALA A 130 -14.99 4.13 -10.01
CA ALA A 130 -15.40 5.53 -10.12
C ALA A 130 -15.06 6.27 -8.82
N LYS A 131 -14.59 7.52 -8.95
CA LYS A 131 -14.15 8.33 -7.80
C LYS A 131 -13.06 7.64 -6.98
N ALA A 132 -12.10 7.01 -7.67
CA ALA A 132 -10.80 6.62 -7.10
C ALA A 132 -10.13 7.82 -6.41
N PHE A 133 -9.03 7.60 -5.68
CA PHE A 133 -8.32 8.74 -5.09
C PHE A 133 -7.87 9.72 -6.19
N PRO A 134 -7.95 11.06 -5.98
CA PRO A 134 -7.73 12.01 -7.08
C PRO A 134 -6.37 11.86 -7.79
N SER A 135 -5.31 11.51 -7.05
CA SER A 135 -3.98 11.32 -7.65
C SER A 135 -3.95 10.15 -8.64
N ASP A 136 -4.69 9.07 -8.37
CA ASP A 136 -4.86 7.91 -9.22
C ASP A 136 -5.63 8.28 -10.49
N GLN A 137 -6.70 9.06 -10.36
CA GLN A 137 -7.46 9.58 -11.51
C GLN A 137 -6.57 10.44 -12.42
N TYR A 138 -5.79 11.36 -11.83
CA TYR A 138 -4.85 12.20 -12.59
C TYR A 138 -3.76 11.37 -13.25
N MET A 139 -3.25 10.36 -12.55
CA MET A 139 -2.24 9.44 -13.05
C MET A 139 -2.75 8.66 -14.26
N LEU A 140 -3.94 8.06 -14.17
CA LEU A 140 -4.58 7.35 -15.28
C LEU A 140 -4.81 8.29 -16.47
N HIS A 141 -5.44 9.44 -16.23
CA HIS A 141 -5.78 10.40 -17.27
C HIS A 141 -4.53 10.91 -18.01
N THR A 142 -3.53 11.38 -17.26
CA THR A 142 -2.31 11.93 -17.86
C THR A 142 -1.44 10.87 -18.53
N HIS A 143 -1.41 9.63 -18.01
CA HIS A 143 -0.67 8.53 -18.63
C HIS A 143 -1.32 8.09 -19.96
N VAL A 144 -2.66 8.07 -20.02
CA VAL A 144 -3.41 7.80 -21.27
C VAL A 144 -3.16 8.91 -22.30
N GLN A 145 -3.26 10.18 -21.90
CA GLN A 145 -2.98 11.32 -22.78
C GLN A 145 -1.55 11.32 -23.31
N GLN A 146 -0.56 10.98 -22.47
CA GLN A 146 0.84 10.90 -22.87
C GLN A 146 1.10 9.85 -23.96
N ARG A 147 0.23 8.84 -24.07
CA ARG A 147 0.24 7.84 -25.13
C ARG A 147 -0.56 8.24 -26.37
N GLY A 148 -1.08 9.47 -26.42
CA GLY A 148 -1.87 9.97 -27.55
C GLY A 148 -3.28 9.39 -27.63
N LEU A 149 -3.79 8.81 -26.55
CA LEU A 149 -5.13 8.23 -26.47
C LEU A 149 -6.10 9.18 -25.75
N ASN A 150 -7.41 9.03 -26.01
CA ASN A 150 -8.45 9.81 -25.35
C ASN A 150 -8.87 9.16 -24.01
N PRO A 151 -8.65 9.80 -22.84
CA PRO A 151 -9.02 9.25 -21.53
C PRO A 151 -10.50 8.86 -21.43
N ASP A 152 -11.40 9.67 -21.98
CA ASP A 152 -12.86 9.44 -21.91
C ASP A 152 -13.29 8.16 -22.64
N GLU A 153 -12.48 7.70 -23.60
CA GLU A 153 -12.73 6.45 -24.31
C GLU A 153 -12.02 5.27 -23.66
N ILE A 154 -10.84 5.50 -23.07
CA ILE A 154 -9.96 4.44 -22.58
C ILE A 154 -10.27 4.01 -21.15
N ILE A 155 -10.65 4.95 -20.29
CA ILE A 155 -10.87 4.71 -18.87
C ILE A 155 -12.34 4.34 -18.68
N LEU A 156 -12.58 3.12 -18.24
CA LEU A 156 -13.89 2.60 -17.89
C LEU A 156 -14.00 2.60 -16.37
N GLU A 157 -15.00 3.30 -15.85
CA GLU A 157 -15.25 3.38 -14.41
C GLU A 157 -16.45 2.51 -14.02
N VAL A 158 -16.32 1.76 -12.93
CA VAL A 158 -17.48 1.13 -12.27
C VAL A 158 -17.90 2.01 -11.10
N ALA A 159 -19.13 2.49 -11.14
CA ALA A 159 -19.71 3.31 -10.08
C ALA A 159 -20.63 2.48 -9.17
N PRO A 160 -20.88 2.93 -7.93
CA PRO A 160 -22.01 2.45 -7.15
C PRO A 160 -23.32 2.57 -7.93
N ARG A 161 -24.25 1.64 -7.70
CA ARG A 161 -25.60 1.73 -8.25
C ARG A 161 -26.32 2.97 -7.69
N GLU A 162 -27.36 3.41 -8.38
CA GLU A 162 -28.16 4.56 -7.91
C GLU A 162 -28.68 4.30 -6.49
N GLY A 163 -28.42 5.25 -5.59
CA GLY A 163 -28.76 5.16 -4.16
C GLY A 163 -27.73 4.42 -3.28
N GLU A 164 -26.68 3.85 -3.87
CA GLU A 164 -25.60 3.19 -3.14
C GLU A 164 -24.34 4.06 -3.09
N VAL A 165 -23.49 3.81 -2.07
CA VAL A 165 -22.21 4.52 -1.88
C VAL A 165 -21.00 3.63 -2.11
N THR A 166 -21.18 2.32 -2.05
CA THR A 166 -20.15 1.29 -2.27
C THR A 166 -20.39 0.57 -3.59
N ILE A 167 -19.34 0.03 -4.21
CA ILE A 167 -19.45 -0.70 -5.48
C ILE A 167 -19.64 -2.18 -5.17
N ARG A 168 -20.63 -2.82 -5.76
CA ARG A 168 -20.87 -4.24 -5.52
C ARG A 168 -19.84 -5.11 -6.24
N GLU A 169 -19.44 -6.22 -5.61
CA GLU A 169 -18.45 -7.13 -6.19
C GLU A 169 -18.92 -7.68 -7.55
N GLU A 170 -20.20 -8.02 -7.67
CA GLU A 170 -20.77 -8.54 -8.92
C GLU A 170 -20.70 -7.53 -10.08
N ASP A 171 -20.77 -6.23 -9.81
CA ASP A 171 -20.71 -5.20 -10.84
C ASP A 171 -19.28 -5.05 -11.38
N ILE A 172 -18.27 -5.19 -10.50
CA ILE A 172 -16.86 -5.19 -10.88
C ILE A 172 -16.56 -6.40 -11.78
N LEU A 173 -16.99 -7.60 -11.35
CA LEU A 173 -16.76 -8.82 -12.10
C LEU A 173 -17.48 -8.82 -13.46
N ALA A 174 -18.73 -8.35 -13.50
CA ALA A 174 -19.49 -8.21 -14.73
C ALA A 174 -18.85 -7.21 -15.70
N ALA A 175 -18.26 -6.12 -15.20
CA ALA A 175 -17.55 -5.16 -16.04
C ALA A 175 -16.26 -5.76 -16.66
N ILE A 176 -15.50 -6.56 -15.88
CA ILE A 176 -14.34 -7.29 -16.39
C ILE A 176 -14.75 -8.27 -17.48
N GLU A 177 -15.80 -9.06 -17.24
CA GLU A 177 -16.32 -10.03 -18.22
C GLU A 177 -16.79 -9.33 -19.51
N LYS A 178 -17.61 -8.29 -19.37
CA LYS A 178 -18.18 -7.54 -20.49
C LYS A 178 -17.11 -6.92 -21.40
N HIS A 179 -16.05 -6.37 -20.82
CA HIS A 179 -15.01 -5.66 -21.56
C HIS A 179 -13.74 -6.49 -21.77
N GLY A 180 -13.77 -7.79 -21.44
CA GLY A 180 -12.57 -8.62 -21.30
C GLY A 180 -11.62 -8.60 -22.51
N GLU A 181 -12.13 -8.64 -23.74
CA GLU A 181 -11.32 -8.59 -24.96
C GLU A 181 -10.66 -7.24 -25.24
N GLU A 182 -11.16 -6.16 -24.63
CA GLU A 182 -10.69 -4.79 -24.80
C GLU A 182 -9.80 -4.32 -23.64
N LEU A 183 -9.79 -5.04 -22.53
CA LEU A 183 -9.01 -4.67 -21.35
C LEU A 183 -7.52 -4.98 -21.55
N ALA A 184 -6.70 -3.93 -21.39
CA ALA A 184 -5.25 -4.04 -21.22
C ALA A 184 -4.89 -4.11 -19.73
N LEU A 185 -5.62 -3.38 -18.89
CA LEU A 185 -5.33 -3.25 -17.46
C LEU A 185 -6.64 -3.16 -16.65
N VAL A 186 -6.69 -3.87 -15.54
CA VAL A 186 -7.61 -3.61 -14.42
C VAL A 186 -6.79 -2.98 -13.31
N PHE A 187 -7.07 -1.73 -12.97
CA PHE A 187 -6.38 -0.98 -11.92
C PHE A 187 -7.37 -0.57 -10.85
N TRP A 188 -7.14 -0.96 -9.61
CA TRP A 188 -8.14 -0.80 -8.54
C TRP A 188 -7.52 -0.40 -7.21
N GLY A 189 -8.22 0.39 -6.39
CA GLY A 189 -7.83 0.56 -4.99
C GLY A 189 -8.02 -0.73 -4.17
N GLY A 190 -7.11 -1.09 -3.27
CA GLY A 190 -7.32 -2.21 -2.34
C GLY A 190 -8.40 -1.91 -1.31
N VAL A 191 -8.41 -0.67 -0.80
CA VAL A 191 -9.44 -0.13 0.10
C VAL A 191 -9.81 1.27 -0.38
N ASN A 192 -11.10 1.53 -0.56
CA ASN A 192 -11.57 2.86 -0.95
C ASN A 192 -11.33 3.86 0.20
N TYR A 193 -10.63 4.97 -0.11
CA TYR A 193 -10.19 5.94 0.90
C TYR A 193 -11.32 6.66 1.64
N TYR A 194 -12.50 6.76 1.01
CA TYR A 194 -13.64 7.51 1.53
C TYR A 194 -14.66 6.59 2.20
N THR A 195 -15.07 5.52 1.52
CA THR A 195 -16.08 4.60 2.06
C THR A 195 -15.50 3.57 3.03
N GLY A 196 -14.18 3.34 3.01
CA GLY A 196 -13.53 2.28 3.79
C GLY A 196 -13.83 0.87 3.26
N GLN A 197 -14.45 0.75 2.08
CA GLN A 197 -14.73 -0.54 1.45
C GLN A 197 -13.43 -1.23 1.06
N VAL A 198 -13.24 -2.46 1.57
CA VAL A 198 -12.20 -3.38 1.11
C VAL A 198 -12.73 -4.13 -0.11
N PHE A 199 -11.99 -4.09 -1.20
CA PHE A 199 -12.33 -4.83 -2.41
C PHE A 199 -11.73 -6.23 -2.38
N ASN A 200 -12.42 -7.18 -3.02
CA ASN A 200 -11.94 -8.56 -3.12
C ASN A 200 -10.82 -8.68 -4.17
N MET A 201 -9.62 -8.24 -3.81
CA MET A 201 -8.45 -8.19 -4.68
C MET A 201 -8.14 -9.54 -5.33
N LYS A 202 -8.32 -10.66 -4.61
CA LYS A 202 -8.14 -12.01 -5.15
C LYS A 202 -9.08 -12.30 -6.31
N LYS A 203 -10.38 -12.00 -6.17
CA LYS A 203 -11.37 -12.24 -7.24
C LYS A 203 -11.16 -11.31 -8.42
N ILE A 204 -10.86 -10.03 -8.16
CA ILE A 204 -10.56 -9.04 -9.21
C ILE A 204 -9.34 -9.48 -10.02
N ALA A 205 -8.25 -9.90 -9.34
CA ALA A 205 -7.05 -10.40 -10.01
C ALA A 205 -7.33 -11.65 -10.85
N SER A 206 -8.05 -12.62 -10.28
CA SER A 206 -8.44 -13.85 -11.00
C SER A 206 -9.27 -13.55 -12.25
N ALA A 207 -10.23 -12.62 -12.16
CA ALA A 207 -11.10 -12.25 -13.28
C ALA A 207 -10.34 -11.49 -14.37
N ALA A 208 -9.47 -10.54 -13.99
CA ALA A 208 -8.64 -9.78 -14.92
C ALA A 208 -7.71 -10.70 -15.73
N GLN A 209 -7.07 -11.66 -15.05
CA GLN A 209 -6.20 -12.66 -15.69
C GLN A 209 -6.97 -13.59 -16.62
N ALA A 210 -8.15 -14.05 -16.22
CA ALA A 210 -9.02 -14.85 -17.09
C ALA A 210 -9.44 -14.09 -18.36
N ALA A 211 -9.60 -12.77 -18.27
CA ALA A 211 -9.87 -11.89 -19.41
C ALA A 211 -8.61 -11.60 -20.26
N GLY A 212 -7.41 -11.95 -19.79
CA GLY A 212 -6.13 -11.67 -20.45
C GLY A 212 -5.62 -10.24 -20.23
N ALA A 213 -6.17 -9.52 -19.26
CA ALA A 213 -5.71 -8.19 -18.86
C ALA A 213 -4.66 -8.29 -17.73
N LYS A 214 -3.78 -7.27 -17.63
CA LYS A 214 -2.96 -7.10 -16.42
C LYS A 214 -3.82 -6.60 -15.26
N VAL A 215 -3.39 -6.85 -14.03
CA VAL A 215 -4.04 -6.36 -12.81
C VAL A 215 -3.07 -5.70 -11.86
N GLY A 216 -3.40 -4.48 -11.43
CA GLY A 216 -2.62 -3.76 -10.44
C GLY A 216 -3.48 -3.09 -9.37
N PHE A 217 -2.90 -2.90 -8.19
CA PHE A 217 -3.60 -2.27 -7.07
C PHE A 217 -2.85 -1.07 -6.48
N ASP A 218 -3.61 0.00 -6.18
CA ASP A 218 -3.19 0.99 -5.18
C ASP A 218 -3.54 0.45 -3.79
N LEU A 219 -2.54 0.24 -2.95
CA LEU A 219 -2.68 -0.33 -1.62
C LEU A 219 -2.46 0.70 -0.51
N ALA A 220 -2.61 2.00 -0.79
CA ALA A 220 -2.36 3.08 0.18
C ALA A 220 -3.15 2.92 1.47
N HIS A 221 -4.42 2.48 1.38
CA HIS A 221 -5.27 2.19 2.53
C HIS A 221 -5.34 0.71 2.90
N ALA A 222 -4.65 -0.17 2.17
CA ALA A 222 -4.68 -1.62 2.40
C ALA A 222 -3.44 -2.11 3.17
N VAL A 223 -2.25 -1.67 2.76
CA VAL A 223 -0.98 -2.09 3.37
C VAL A 223 -0.90 -1.66 4.84
N GLY A 224 -0.66 -2.63 5.72
CA GLY A 224 -0.64 -2.43 7.18
C GLY A 224 -2.03 -2.31 7.82
N ASN A 225 -3.11 -2.36 7.04
CA ASN A 225 -4.49 -2.30 7.49
C ASN A 225 -5.16 -3.67 7.39
N VAL A 226 -5.21 -4.24 6.19
CA VAL A 226 -5.85 -5.53 5.91
C VAL A 226 -4.83 -6.61 5.55
N PRO A 227 -5.12 -7.90 5.80
CA PRO A 227 -4.28 -8.99 5.33
C PRO A 227 -4.16 -9.01 3.80
N LEU A 228 -2.92 -9.14 3.32
CA LEU A 228 -2.60 -9.21 1.90
C LEU A 228 -1.87 -10.51 1.57
N GLN A 229 -2.07 -11.00 0.35
CA GLN A 229 -1.43 -12.22 -0.17
C GLN A 229 -1.12 -12.02 -1.67
N LEU A 230 -0.42 -10.94 -2.01
CA LEU A 230 -0.24 -10.50 -3.40
C LEU A 230 0.33 -11.59 -4.32
N HIS A 231 1.31 -12.34 -3.83
CA HIS A 231 1.90 -13.45 -4.56
C HIS A 231 0.89 -14.58 -4.81
N ASN A 232 0.20 -15.03 -3.76
CA ASN A 232 -0.77 -16.12 -3.85
C ASN A 232 -2.04 -15.72 -4.63
N TRP A 233 -2.32 -14.43 -4.75
CA TRP A 233 -3.38 -13.87 -5.59
C TRP A 233 -2.92 -13.63 -7.04
N ASN A 234 -1.66 -13.93 -7.35
CA ASN A 234 -1.04 -13.74 -8.65
C ASN A 234 -1.17 -12.30 -9.18
N VAL A 235 -1.20 -11.30 -8.29
CA VAL A 235 -1.31 -9.88 -8.69
C VAL A 235 -0.12 -9.52 -9.58
N ASP A 236 -0.28 -8.70 -10.63
CA ASP A 236 0.86 -8.39 -11.49
C ASP A 236 1.80 -7.34 -10.87
N PHE A 237 1.19 -6.28 -10.33
CA PHE A 237 1.90 -5.25 -9.59
C PHE A 237 1.03 -4.60 -8.51
N ALA A 238 1.64 -3.96 -7.53
CA ALA A 238 0.94 -3.08 -6.62
C ALA A 238 1.85 -1.96 -6.12
N CYS A 239 1.27 -0.86 -5.66
CA CYS A 239 2.03 0.26 -5.07
C CYS A 239 1.36 0.74 -3.80
N TRP A 240 2.13 1.29 -2.87
CA TRP A 240 1.58 1.90 -1.65
C TRP A 240 2.44 3.08 -1.17
N CYS A 241 1.84 3.91 -0.32
CA CYS A 241 2.56 4.84 0.54
C CYS A 241 2.85 4.21 1.91
N SER A 242 3.87 4.69 2.60
CA SER A 242 4.24 4.20 3.94
C SER A 242 3.87 5.15 5.09
N TYR A 243 3.37 6.35 4.79
CA TYR A 243 3.09 7.37 5.81
C TYR A 243 1.73 7.23 6.49
N LYS A 244 0.89 6.30 6.05
CA LYS A 244 -0.42 5.96 6.63
C LYS A 244 -0.24 4.91 7.73
N TYR A 245 -0.85 3.73 7.58
CA TYR A 245 -0.79 2.63 8.55
C TYR A 245 0.63 2.11 8.84
N LEU A 246 1.57 2.29 7.91
CA LEU A 246 2.98 1.92 8.14
C LEU A 246 3.80 2.98 8.90
N ASN A 247 3.19 4.09 9.36
CA ASN A 247 3.79 5.02 10.33
C ASN A 247 5.18 5.58 9.96
N SER A 248 5.51 5.67 8.66
CA SER A 248 6.89 5.96 8.20
C SER A 248 7.21 7.46 8.02
N GLY A 249 6.42 8.33 8.65
CA GLY A 249 6.59 9.78 8.62
C GLY A 249 6.02 10.46 7.36
N PRO A 250 5.79 11.78 7.39
CA PRO A 250 5.08 12.52 6.34
C PRO A 250 5.82 12.46 5.00
N GLY A 251 5.13 12.02 3.95
CA GLY A 251 5.72 11.88 2.62
C GLY A 251 6.81 10.80 2.52
N GLY A 252 6.83 9.85 3.47
CA GLY A 252 7.78 8.74 3.54
C GLY A 252 7.88 7.93 2.24
N ILE A 253 8.95 7.14 2.12
CA ILE A 253 9.25 6.34 0.94
C ILE A 253 8.10 5.37 0.60
N GLY A 254 7.69 5.33 -0.66
CA GLY A 254 6.69 4.39 -1.14
C GLY A 254 7.23 2.97 -1.24
N GLY A 255 6.34 2.04 -1.58
CA GLY A 255 6.69 0.69 -1.96
C GLY A 255 6.05 0.30 -3.29
N ALA A 256 6.67 -0.68 -3.94
CA ALA A 256 6.14 -1.34 -5.11
C ALA A 256 6.30 -2.85 -4.96
N TYR A 257 5.32 -3.58 -5.48
CA TYR A 257 5.32 -5.02 -5.65
C TYR A 257 5.27 -5.32 -7.14
N ILE A 258 6.11 -6.26 -7.60
CA ILE A 258 6.11 -6.78 -8.96
C ILE A 258 6.25 -8.31 -8.88
N HIS A 259 5.28 -9.03 -9.44
CA HIS A 259 5.28 -10.49 -9.42
C HIS A 259 6.54 -11.08 -10.08
N GLN A 260 7.10 -12.14 -9.49
CA GLN A 260 8.36 -12.75 -9.92
C GLN A 260 8.39 -13.17 -11.40
N GLN A 261 7.23 -13.43 -11.99
CA GLN A 261 7.08 -13.79 -13.40
C GLN A 261 7.60 -12.71 -14.37
N TYR A 262 7.69 -11.45 -13.91
CA TYR A 262 8.14 -10.30 -14.72
C TYR A 262 9.60 -9.93 -14.53
N HIS A 263 10.31 -10.55 -13.57
CA HIS A 263 11.67 -10.15 -13.20
C HIS A 263 12.67 -10.37 -14.34
N ASN A 264 12.47 -11.43 -15.14
CA ASN A 264 13.33 -11.75 -16.28
C ASN A 264 12.75 -11.32 -17.64
N ASP A 265 11.61 -10.63 -17.67
CA ASP A 265 11.00 -10.17 -18.91
C ASP A 265 11.71 -8.90 -19.41
N THR A 266 12.60 -9.07 -20.38
CA THR A 266 13.35 -7.98 -21.02
C THR A 266 12.53 -7.21 -22.06
N SER A 267 11.32 -7.66 -22.38
CA SER A 267 10.42 -6.97 -23.32
C SER A 267 9.60 -5.85 -22.65
N LEU A 268 9.49 -5.86 -21.32
CA LEU A 268 8.78 -4.82 -20.59
C LEU A 268 9.50 -3.48 -20.69
N ASN A 269 8.73 -2.45 -21.07
CA ASN A 269 9.17 -1.07 -21.01
C ASN A 269 9.40 -0.66 -19.55
N ARG A 270 10.60 -0.18 -19.25
CA ARG A 270 10.98 0.37 -17.94
C ARG A 270 11.71 1.68 -18.17
N PHE A 271 11.34 2.73 -17.44
CA PHE A 271 12.24 3.87 -17.33
C PHE A 271 13.39 3.44 -16.43
N ALA A 272 14.58 3.34 -17.02
CA ALA A 272 15.75 2.83 -16.35
C ALA A 272 16.47 3.95 -15.59
N GLY A 273 17.05 3.59 -14.44
CA GLY A 273 18.04 4.40 -13.77
C GLY A 273 19.09 3.51 -13.12
N TRP A 274 20.25 4.08 -12.78
CA TRP A 274 21.44 3.30 -12.41
C TRP A 274 21.22 2.38 -11.20
N TRP A 275 20.28 2.73 -10.30
CA TRP A 275 20.01 1.93 -9.11
C TRP A 275 19.18 0.67 -9.39
N GLY A 276 18.46 0.63 -10.51
CA GLY A 276 17.77 -0.57 -10.98
C GLY A 276 18.65 -1.51 -11.82
N ASN A 277 19.91 -1.13 -12.06
CA ASN A 277 20.86 -1.97 -12.77
C ASN A 277 21.27 -3.15 -11.88
N LYS A 278 21.69 -4.23 -12.52
CA LYS A 278 22.11 -5.46 -11.88
C LYS A 278 23.23 -5.22 -10.87
N LYS A 279 23.08 -5.72 -9.64
CA LYS A 279 23.96 -5.33 -8.52
C LYS A 279 25.41 -5.74 -8.73
N GLU A 280 25.67 -6.84 -9.43
CA GLU A 280 27.03 -7.30 -9.73
C GLU A 280 27.77 -6.38 -10.72
N THR A 281 27.04 -5.67 -11.58
CA THR A 281 27.61 -4.84 -12.66
C THR A 281 27.31 -3.35 -12.52
N GLN A 282 26.52 -2.94 -11.52
CA GLN A 282 26.06 -1.56 -11.33
C GLN A 282 27.19 -0.51 -11.30
N PHE A 283 28.36 -0.87 -10.75
CA PHE A 283 29.53 0.01 -10.65
C PHE A 283 30.52 -0.11 -11.82
N LEU A 284 30.28 -1.01 -12.78
CA LEU A 284 31.03 -1.03 -14.04
C LEU A 284 30.66 0.16 -14.93
N MET A 285 29.50 0.82 -14.67
CA MET A 285 29.04 2.01 -15.39
C MET A 285 28.93 1.79 -16.90
N GLU A 286 28.53 0.58 -17.29
CA GLU A 286 28.32 0.21 -18.69
C GLU A 286 27.16 1.01 -19.31
N LYS A 287 27.25 1.22 -20.63
CA LYS A 287 26.22 1.99 -21.37
C LYS A 287 24.86 1.28 -21.41
N ALA A 288 24.89 -0.04 -21.50
CA ALA A 288 23.68 -0.85 -21.59
C ALA A 288 23.09 -1.08 -20.20
N PHE A 289 21.80 -0.81 -20.04
CA PHE A 289 21.07 -1.15 -18.82
C PHE A 289 20.77 -2.65 -18.79
N ASP A 290 21.11 -3.30 -17.68
CA ASP A 290 20.80 -4.70 -17.39
C ASP A 290 19.97 -4.73 -16.10
N ALA A 291 18.65 -4.87 -16.22
CA ALA A 291 17.76 -4.77 -15.07
C ALA A 291 18.10 -5.83 -14.02
N GLU A 292 18.14 -5.44 -12.75
CA GLU A 292 18.19 -6.40 -11.64
C GLU A 292 16.99 -7.36 -11.74
N PRO A 293 17.18 -8.70 -11.71
CA PRO A 293 16.10 -9.68 -11.84
C PRO A 293 15.30 -9.83 -10.54
N SER A 294 14.75 -8.71 -10.08
CA SER A 294 13.85 -8.57 -8.94
C SER A 294 13.01 -7.30 -9.11
N ALA A 295 12.12 -6.99 -8.15
CA ALA A 295 11.42 -5.71 -8.10
C ALA A 295 12.38 -4.50 -8.07
N GLU A 296 13.63 -4.69 -7.64
CA GLU A 296 14.65 -3.63 -7.66
C GLU A 296 15.00 -3.14 -9.06
N GLY A 297 14.71 -3.93 -10.11
CA GLY A 297 14.89 -3.52 -11.50
C GLY A 297 14.09 -2.28 -11.91
N TRP A 298 13.12 -1.85 -11.09
CA TRP A 298 12.33 -0.63 -11.28
C TRP A 298 12.83 0.58 -10.49
N GLN A 299 13.91 0.45 -9.72
CA GLN A 299 14.54 1.58 -9.04
C GLN A 299 15.22 2.51 -10.05
N LEU A 300 15.17 3.82 -9.79
CA LEU A 300 15.73 4.83 -10.69
C LEU A 300 17.04 5.41 -10.15
N SER A 301 16.96 5.99 -8.95
CA SER A 301 18.03 6.82 -8.40
C SER A 301 18.52 6.28 -7.07
N THR A 302 19.67 6.78 -6.64
CA THR A 302 20.19 6.55 -5.30
C THR A 302 19.10 6.86 -4.27
N PRO A 303 18.74 5.91 -3.40
CA PRO A 303 17.68 6.12 -2.45
C PRO A 303 18.10 7.06 -1.32
N SER A 304 17.12 7.60 -0.60
CA SER A 304 17.36 8.43 0.60
C SER A 304 17.52 7.55 1.84
N PRO A 305 18.73 7.47 2.46
CA PRO A 305 18.92 6.69 3.66
C PRO A 305 18.09 7.21 4.85
N MET A 306 17.77 8.51 4.88
CA MET A 306 16.88 9.10 5.89
C MET A 306 15.47 8.53 5.83
N LEU A 307 14.90 8.41 4.62
CA LEU A 307 13.57 7.84 4.44
C LEU A 307 13.56 6.33 4.71
N TYR A 308 14.63 5.63 4.31
CA TYR A 308 14.77 4.22 4.66
C TYR A 308 14.88 3.98 6.16
N ALA A 309 15.64 4.80 6.89
CA ALA A 309 15.75 4.69 8.34
C ALA A 309 14.42 4.93 9.04
N ALA A 310 13.69 5.98 8.63
CA ALA A 310 12.36 6.24 9.18
C ALA A 310 11.37 5.10 8.89
N HIS A 311 11.40 4.58 7.66
CA HIS A 311 10.55 3.46 7.25
C HIS A 311 10.89 2.18 8.01
N LYS A 312 12.18 1.85 8.14
CA LYS A 312 12.67 0.66 8.84
C LYS A 312 12.22 0.67 10.30
N ALA A 313 12.43 1.77 11.00
CA ALA A 313 12.01 1.93 12.39
C ALA A 313 10.50 1.66 12.59
N ALA A 314 9.69 1.97 11.59
CA ALA A 314 8.25 1.76 11.64
C ALA A 314 7.84 0.32 11.27
N VAL A 315 8.38 -0.25 10.20
CA VAL A 315 8.01 -1.62 9.76
C VAL A 315 8.61 -2.71 10.64
N ASP A 316 9.73 -2.45 11.32
CA ASP A 316 10.29 -3.38 12.31
C ASP A 316 9.30 -3.68 13.44
N LEU A 317 8.44 -2.72 13.83
CA LEU A 317 7.40 -2.93 14.85
C LEU A 317 6.35 -3.96 14.42
N PHE A 318 6.01 -4.01 13.14
CA PHE A 318 5.09 -5.02 12.60
C PHE A 318 5.69 -6.41 12.73
N THR A 319 6.96 -6.56 12.36
CA THR A 319 7.68 -7.83 12.45
C THR A 319 7.91 -8.25 13.89
N GLU A 320 8.28 -7.31 14.78
CA GLU A 320 8.47 -7.54 16.23
C GLU A 320 7.19 -8.10 16.87
N ARG A 321 6.02 -7.54 16.52
CA ARG A 321 4.72 -7.99 17.02
C ARG A 321 4.23 -9.30 16.38
N GLY A 322 4.62 -9.54 15.13
CA GLY A 322 4.02 -10.52 14.23
C GLY A 322 2.84 -9.91 13.48
N VAL A 323 2.96 -9.83 12.15
CA VAL A 323 2.01 -9.17 11.24
C VAL A 323 0.59 -9.71 11.41
N GLU A 324 0.43 -11.03 11.50
CA GLU A 324 -0.87 -11.68 11.67
C GLU A 324 -1.53 -11.27 12.98
N THR A 325 -0.72 -11.04 14.02
CA THR A 325 -1.26 -10.65 15.32
C THR A 325 -1.63 -9.16 15.37
N VAL A 326 -0.90 -8.30 14.63
CA VAL A 326 -1.31 -6.90 14.42
C VAL A 326 -2.70 -6.87 13.80
N PHE A 327 -2.92 -7.63 12.71
CA PHE A 327 -4.22 -7.67 12.04
C PHE A 327 -5.33 -8.25 12.92
N ALA A 328 -5.03 -9.30 13.70
CA ALA A 328 -6.00 -9.90 14.60
C ALA A 328 -6.41 -8.95 15.74
N ASP A 329 -5.47 -8.16 16.29
CA ASP A 329 -5.76 -7.20 17.35
C ASP A 329 -6.52 -5.98 16.81
N ASN A 330 -6.15 -5.48 15.63
CA ASN A 330 -6.88 -4.41 14.95
C ASN A 330 -8.33 -4.82 14.64
N GLN A 331 -8.54 -6.03 14.10
CA GLN A 331 -9.88 -6.54 13.81
C GLN A 331 -10.78 -6.56 15.06
N LYS A 332 -10.25 -6.96 16.24
CA LYS A 332 -11.02 -6.92 17.50
C LYS A 332 -11.42 -5.50 17.88
N LEU A 333 -10.50 -4.54 17.76
CA LEU A 333 -10.75 -3.14 18.07
C LEU A 333 -11.83 -2.54 17.15
N THR A 334 -11.74 -2.85 15.86
CA THR A 334 -12.70 -2.36 14.87
C THR A 334 -14.04 -3.06 15.01
N ASP A 335 -14.09 -4.36 15.30
CA ASP A 335 -15.34 -5.05 15.65
C ASP A 335 -16.03 -4.41 16.85
N TYR A 336 -15.29 -4.09 17.91
CA TYR A 336 -15.84 -3.40 19.07
C TYR A 336 -16.33 -1.99 18.73
N THR A 337 -15.56 -1.25 17.91
CA THR A 337 -15.95 0.08 17.43
C THR A 337 -17.26 0.03 16.65
N TRP A 338 -17.46 -1.00 15.81
CA TRP A 338 -18.70 -1.18 15.06
C TRP A 338 -19.91 -1.44 15.96
N GLU A 339 -19.76 -2.26 17.00
CA GLU A 339 -20.85 -2.45 17.97
C GLU A 339 -21.24 -1.15 18.66
N LEU A 340 -20.24 -0.32 19.03
CA LEU A 340 -20.49 0.99 19.63
C LEU A 340 -21.16 1.95 18.62
N LEU A 341 -20.69 2.01 17.38
CA LEU A 341 -21.29 2.85 16.35
C LEU A 341 -22.74 2.46 16.03
N LYS A 342 -23.04 1.15 15.98
CA LYS A 342 -24.41 0.66 15.81
C LYS A 342 -25.31 1.05 16.98
N ALA A 343 -24.81 0.96 18.21
CA ALA A 343 -25.54 1.41 19.39
C ALA A 343 -25.86 2.91 19.32
N VAL A 344 -24.85 3.73 19.01
CA VAL A 344 -25.00 5.18 18.84
C VAL A 344 -25.98 5.52 17.71
N GLN A 345 -25.96 4.76 16.61
CA GLN A 345 -26.91 4.94 15.51
C GLN A 345 -28.35 4.62 15.92
N VAL A 346 -28.58 3.60 16.76
CA VAL A 346 -29.90 3.22 17.28
C VAL A 346 -30.45 4.28 18.24
N ASP A 347 -29.59 4.84 19.09
CA ASP A 347 -29.96 5.87 20.06
C ASP A 347 -30.18 7.26 19.43
N ALA A 348 -29.60 7.49 18.25
CA ALA A 348 -29.74 8.74 17.51
C ALA A 348 -31.11 8.85 16.79
N PRO A 349 -31.61 10.07 16.54
CA PRO A 349 -32.78 10.25 15.69
C PRO A 349 -32.61 9.54 14.34
N SER A 350 -33.69 8.95 13.84
CA SER A 350 -33.67 8.22 12.55
C SER A 350 -33.08 9.10 11.44
N GLY A 351 -32.06 8.58 10.76
CA GLY A 351 -31.36 9.28 9.68
C GLY A 351 -30.28 10.28 10.12
N ALA A 352 -30.05 10.49 11.42
CA ALA A 352 -29.00 11.39 11.90
C ALA A 352 -27.58 10.84 11.70
N ILE A 353 -27.42 9.51 11.69
CA ILE A 353 -26.14 8.83 11.51
C ILE A 353 -26.27 7.77 10.42
N GLN A 354 -25.40 7.84 9.43
CA GLN A 354 -25.27 6.86 8.36
C GLN A 354 -23.86 6.26 8.38
N LEU A 355 -23.78 4.94 8.47
CA LEU A 355 -22.52 4.20 8.34
C LEU A 355 -22.35 3.84 6.86
N LEU A 356 -21.35 4.42 6.21
CA LEU A 356 -21.11 4.24 4.76
C LEU A 356 -20.29 2.99 4.46
N THR A 357 -19.39 2.62 5.37
CA THR A 357 -18.53 1.45 5.25
C THR A 357 -19.36 0.17 5.25
N PRO A 358 -19.03 -0.85 4.43
CA PRO A 358 -19.75 -2.12 4.45
C PRO A 358 -19.82 -2.75 5.84
N GLU A 359 -20.98 -3.30 6.21
CA GLU A 359 -21.13 -3.99 7.49
C GLU A 359 -20.36 -5.32 7.55
N SER A 360 -20.23 -6.01 6.40
CA SER A 360 -19.52 -7.29 6.30
C SER A 360 -18.06 -7.10 6.68
N LYS A 361 -17.56 -7.91 7.60
CA LYS A 361 -16.19 -7.80 8.12
C LYS A 361 -15.14 -7.98 7.02
N GLU A 362 -15.44 -8.80 6.04
CA GLU A 362 -14.60 -9.12 4.88
C GLU A 362 -14.48 -7.95 3.89
N CYS A 363 -15.37 -6.96 4.00
CA CYS A 363 -15.46 -5.81 3.10
C CYS A 363 -15.08 -4.48 3.76
N ARG A 364 -14.44 -4.51 4.94
CA ARG A 364 -13.98 -3.32 5.66
C ARG A 364 -12.62 -3.52 6.31
N GLY A 365 -11.89 -2.42 6.50
CA GLY A 365 -10.57 -2.43 7.14
C GLY A 365 -10.59 -2.87 8.60
N CYS A 366 -9.39 -3.02 9.15
CA CYS A 366 -9.14 -3.36 10.56
C CYS A 366 -8.71 -2.15 11.38
#